data_AF-A0AAW0LVQ4-F1
#
_entry.id   AF-A0AAW0LVQ4-F1
#
_cell.length_a   1.000
_cell.length_b   1.000
_cell.length_c   1.000
_cell.angle_alpha   90.00
_cell.angle_beta   90.00
_cell.angle_gamma   90.00
#
_symmetry.space_group_name_H-M   'P 1'
#
loop_
_entity.id
_entity.type
_entity.pdbx_description
1 polymer ?
#
loop_
_entity_poly.entity_id
_entity_poly.type
_entity_poly.pdbx_seq_one_letter_code
_entity_poly.pdbx_strand_id
1 'polypeptide(L)'
;MAKSGSVEIRTSCDHLAYLSSDLAHIPTPDTPCSRCQHPNENWLCLSCKDVLCSRYVNKHMLQHFQQSNHCLSLGYRCLGHVLFTFGNSDLSVWCNSCNAYLDAQVIMQLRPVYETACILKFGEAPPFHIV
;
A
#
# COMPACT_ATOMS: atom_id res chain seq x y z
N MET A 1 18.68 13.51 20.60
CA MET A 1 19.20 12.20 20.16
C MET A 1 18.39 11.73 18.98
N ALA A 2 18.94 11.85 17.77
CA ALA A 2 18.26 11.44 16.54
C ALA A 2 18.20 9.91 16.51
N LYS A 3 17.02 9.33 16.77
CA LYS A 3 16.78 7.91 16.50
C LYS A 3 16.78 7.76 14.99
N SER A 4 17.82 7.10 14.45
CA SER A 4 17.85 6.61 13.08
C SER A 4 16.53 5.91 12.79
N GLY A 5 15.74 6.49 11.88
CA GLY A 5 14.39 6.05 11.54
C GLY A 5 14.40 4.82 10.65
N SER A 6 14.94 3.72 11.16
CA SER A 6 14.81 2.41 10.51
C SER A 6 13.34 2.00 10.64
N VAL A 7 12.60 2.14 9.54
CA VAL A 7 11.23 1.66 9.46
C VAL A 7 11.27 0.14 9.35
N GLU A 8 10.74 -0.55 10.36
CA GLU A 8 10.70 -2.01 10.38
C GLU A 8 9.74 -2.56 9.31
N ILE A 9 10.16 -3.64 8.66
CA ILE A 9 9.29 -4.47 7.82
C ILE A 9 8.82 -5.64 8.68
N ARG A 10 7.51 -5.77 8.83
CA ARG A 10 6.89 -6.84 9.60
C ARG A 10 6.32 -7.91 8.67
N THR A 11 6.48 -9.16 9.06
CA THR A 11 5.90 -10.33 8.39
C THR A 11 4.58 -10.77 9.02
N SER A 12 4.11 -10.08 10.08
CA SER A 12 2.83 -10.31 10.74
C SER A 12 2.26 -9.00 11.29
N CYS A 13 0.92 -8.91 11.37
CA CYS A 13 0.22 -7.75 11.91
C CYS A 13 -1.19 -8.12 12.38
N ASP A 14 -1.54 -7.82 13.63
CA ASP A 14 -2.88 -8.11 14.17
C ASP A 14 -3.99 -7.28 13.49
N HIS A 15 -3.61 -6.17 12.83
CA HIS A 15 -4.55 -5.30 12.13
C HIS A 15 -5.00 -5.85 10.78
N LEU A 16 -4.46 -6.99 10.32
CA LEU A 16 -4.95 -7.66 9.11
C LEU A 16 -6.41 -8.12 9.25
N ALA A 17 -6.91 -8.26 10.48
CA ALA A 17 -8.33 -8.51 10.75
C ALA A 17 -9.28 -7.41 10.21
N TYR A 18 -8.77 -6.20 9.95
CA TYR A 18 -9.55 -5.07 9.41
C TYR A 18 -9.46 -4.94 7.88
N LEU A 19 -8.90 -5.94 7.19
CA LEU A 19 -8.91 -5.96 5.73
C LEU A 19 -10.34 -6.10 5.18
N SER A 20 -10.59 -5.49 4.03
CA SER A 20 -11.82 -5.71 3.27
C SER A 20 -11.91 -7.19 2.86
N SER A 21 -13.13 -7.74 2.78
CA SER A 21 -13.36 -9.07 2.24
C SER A 21 -13.13 -9.14 0.73
N ASP A 22 -13.17 -8.01 0.02
CA ASP A 22 -12.98 -7.94 -1.42
C ASP A 22 -11.70 -7.16 -1.76
N LEU A 23 -10.59 -7.88 -1.79
CA LEU A 23 -9.26 -7.36 -2.12
C LEU A 23 -8.87 -7.54 -3.59
N ALA A 24 -9.74 -8.16 -4.39
CA ALA A 24 -9.51 -8.40 -5.82
C ALA A 24 -10.01 -7.23 -6.69
N HIS A 25 -10.98 -6.46 -6.23
CA HIS A 25 -11.47 -5.27 -6.93
C HIS A 25 -10.96 -4.00 -6.27
N ILE A 26 -9.77 -3.56 -6.68
CA ILE A 26 -9.16 -2.33 -6.19
C ILE A 26 -9.11 -1.26 -7.29
N PRO A 27 -9.15 0.04 -6.93
CA PRO A 27 -8.95 1.14 -7.86
C PRO A 27 -7.59 1.07 -8.56
N THR A 28 -7.52 1.60 -9.79
CA THR A 28 -6.27 1.63 -10.55
C THR A 28 -5.22 2.54 -9.90
N PRO A 29 -3.91 2.27 -10.11
CA PRO A 29 -2.82 3.09 -9.57
C PRO A 29 -2.90 4.58 -9.94
N ASP A 30 -3.49 4.92 -11.09
CA ASP A 30 -3.66 6.29 -11.57
C ASP A 30 -4.81 7.04 -10.89
N THR A 31 -5.54 6.39 -9.98
CA THR A 31 -6.65 7.00 -9.27
C THR A 31 -6.12 8.18 -8.43
N PRO A 32 -6.62 9.41 -8.65
CA PRO A 32 -6.19 10.56 -7.89
C PRO A 32 -6.74 10.51 -6.46
N CYS A 33 -6.17 11.32 -5.56
CA CYS A 33 -6.72 11.46 -4.21
C CYS A 33 -8.17 11.94 -4.27
N SER A 34 -9.10 11.23 -3.63
CA SER A 34 -10.52 11.57 -3.65
C SER A 34 -10.84 12.95 -3.06
N ARG A 35 -9.98 13.48 -2.18
CA ARG A 35 -10.17 14.77 -1.51
C ARG A 35 -9.57 15.96 -2.26
N CYS A 36 -8.31 15.88 -2.69
CA CYS A 36 -7.61 17.01 -3.34
C CYS A 36 -7.25 16.77 -4.80
N GLN A 37 -7.67 15.64 -5.39
CA GLN A 37 -7.39 15.28 -6.77
C GLN A 37 -5.89 15.23 -7.13
N HIS A 38 -5.01 15.11 -6.12
CA HIS A 38 -3.58 14.97 -6.36
C HIS A 38 -3.30 13.66 -7.11
N PRO A 39 -2.57 13.68 -8.23
CA PRO A 39 -2.41 12.51 -9.09
C PRO A 39 -1.36 11.51 -8.57
N ASN A 40 -0.39 11.99 -7.77
CA ASN A 40 0.79 11.21 -7.39
C ASN A 40 0.82 10.91 -5.89
N GLU A 41 1.63 9.91 -5.50
CA GLU A 41 1.84 9.50 -4.10
C GLU A 41 0.54 9.19 -3.34
N ASN A 42 -0.40 8.55 -4.04
CA ASN A 42 -1.65 8.11 -3.44
C ASN A 42 -1.52 6.72 -2.82
N TRP A 43 -2.31 6.53 -1.78
CA TRP A 43 -2.42 5.30 -1.02
C TRP A 43 -3.87 4.83 -1.10
N LEU A 44 -4.06 3.53 -1.27
CA LEU A 44 -5.34 2.86 -1.19
C LEU A 44 -5.56 2.36 0.23
N CYS A 45 -6.69 2.67 0.84
CA CYS A 45 -7.10 2.04 2.09
C CYS A 45 -7.56 0.60 1.84
N LEU A 46 -6.97 -0.38 2.53
CA LEU A 46 -7.31 -1.80 2.33
C LEU A 46 -8.60 -2.23 3.05
N SER A 47 -9.20 -1.36 3.86
CA SER A 47 -10.46 -1.61 4.56
C SER A 47 -11.67 -1.12 3.77
N CYS A 48 -11.62 0.11 3.25
CA CYS A 48 -12.75 0.75 2.54
C CYS A 48 -12.49 1.09 1.06
N LYS A 49 -11.28 0.86 0.56
CA LYS A 49 -10.85 1.13 -0.83
C LYS A 49 -10.78 2.61 -1.23
N ASP A 50 -10.84 3.53 -0.28
CA ASP A 50 -10.60 4.95 -0.56
C ASP A 50 -9.16 5.21 -0.98
N VAL A 51 -8.99 6.06 -2.00
CA VAL A 51 -7.68 6.50 -2.49
C VAL A 51 -7.38 7.91 -1.99
N LEU A 52 -6.33 8.05 -1.18
CA LEU A 52 -6.00 9.30 -0.50
C LEU A 52 -4.50 9.58 -0.58
N CYS A 53 -4.13 10.86 -0.68
CA CYS A 53 -2.73 11.25 -0.79
C CYS A 53 -1.94 10.95 0.50
N SER A 54 -0.64 10.69 0.32
CA SER A 54 0.29 10.36 1.41
C SER A 54 0.42 11.46 2.48
N ARG A 55 1.10 11.12 3.57
CA ARG A 55 1.51 12.08 4.62
C ARG A 55 2.48 13.17 4.14
N TYR A 56 3.15 12.96 3.00
CA TYR A 56 4.10 13.89 2.42
C TYR A 56 3.43 14.90 1.49
N VAL A 57 2.21 14.61 1.03
CA VAL A 57 1.39 15.52 0.22
C VAL A 57 0.46 16.34 1.13
N ASN A 58 -0.80 15.93 1.32
CA ASN A 58 -1.78 16.64 2.17
C ASN A 58 -2.25 15.81 3.39
N LYS A 59 -1.64 14.64 3.66
CA LYS A 59 -1.95 13.80 4.83
C LYS A 59 -3.38 13.26 4.88
N HIS A 60 -4.10 13.22 3.77
CA HIS A 60 -5.47 12.71 3.75
C HIS A 60 -5.58 11.24 4.20
N MET A 61 -4.63 10.37 3.83
CA MET A 61 -4.65 8.99 4.32
C MET A 61 -4.43 8.90 5.84
N LEU A 62 -3.58 9.78 6.40
CA LEU A 62 -3.36 9.85 7.83
C LEU A 62 -4.61 10.34 8.57
N GLN A 63 -5.26 11.38 8.05
CA GLN A 63 -6.52 11.88 8.60
C GLN A 63 -7.62 10.82 8.54
N HIS A 64 -7.70 10.08 7.43
CA HIS A 64 -8.63 8.98 7.26
C HIS A 64 -8.44 7.89 8.30
N PHE A 65 -7.19 7.47 8.54
CA PHE A 65 -6.87 6.54 9.62
C PHE A 65 -7.36 7.07 10.98
N GLN A 66 -7.12 8.34 11.30
CA GLN A 66 -7.56 8.95 12.58
C GLN A 66 -9.10 9.01 12.74
N GLN A 67 -9.84 9.08 11.63
CA GLN A 67 -11.31 9.21 11.63
C GLN A 67 -12.03 7.85 11.61
N SER A 68 -11.49 6.88 10.86
CA SER A 68 -12.13 5.59 10.60
C SER A 68 -11.47 4.42 11.34
N ASN A 69 -10.29 4.64 11.91
CA ASN A 69 -9.43 3.60 12.46
C ASN A 69 -8.99 2.55 11.42
N HIS A 70 -9.03 2.88 10.12
CA HIS A 70 -8.52 2.02 9.06
C HIS A 70 -7.00 2.10 8.99
N CYS A 71 -6.33 1.11 9.58
CA CYS A 71 -4.88 1.14 9.77
C CYS A 71 -4.09 0.79 8.50
N LEU A 72 -4.65 -0.01 7.60
CA LEU A 72 -3.91 -0.63 6.50
C LEU A 72 -4.09 0.13 5.19
N SER A 73 -2.98 0.38 4.51
CA SER A 73 -2.97 1.07 3.22
C SER A 73 -1.92 0.49 2.27
N LEU A 74 -2.26 0.37 0.99
CA LEU A 74 -1.34 0.02 -0.08
C LEU A 74 -0.86 1.30 -0.78
N GLY A 75 0.45 1.47 -0.92
CA GLY A 75 1.04 2.55 -1.70
C GLY A 75 1.24 2.11 -3.13
N TYR A 76 0.72 2.90 -4.08
CA TYR A 76 0.91 2.64 -5.52
C TYR A 76 2.21 3.20 -6.08
N ARG A 77 3.08 3.76 -5.23
CA ARG A 77 4.18 4.67 -5.59
C ARG A 77 4.96 4.17 -6.82
N CYS A 78 4.69 4.77 -7.97
CA CYS A 78 5.43 4.58 -9.21
C CYS A 78 6.34 5.79 -9.33
N LEU A 79 7.65 5.65 -9.12
CA LEU A 79 8.57 6.65 -9.66
C LEU A 79 8.72 6.32 -11.14
N GLY A 80 7.84 6.90 -11.96
CA GLY A 80 7.94 6.85 -13.41
C GLY A 80 9.19 7.56 -13.87
N HIS A 81 10.29 6.81 -14.02
CA HIS A 81 11.35 6.93 -15.02
C HIS A 81 12.60 6.17 -14.54
N VAL A 82 12.97 5.13 -15.30
CA VAL A 82 14.35 4.63 -15.51
C VAL A 82 14.98 3.99 -14.25
N LEU A 83 15.22 2.68 -14.15
CA LEU A 83 15.95 1.83 -15.07
C LEU A 83 15.69 0.36 -14.65
N PHE A 84 15.65 -0.53 -15.64
CA PHE A 84 15.92 -1.94 -15.46
C PHE A 84 17.18 -2.13 -14.61
N THR A 85 17.03 -2.58 -13.36
CA THR A 85 17.99 -3.39 -12.59
C THR A 85 17.44 -3.56 -11.16
N PHE A 86 17.12 -4.81 -10.79
CA PHE A 86 16.75 -5.28 -9.44
C PHE A 86 15.32 -5.03 -8.92
N GLY A 87 14.35 -5.79 -9.43
CA GLY A 87 13.42 -6.60 -8.60
C GLY A 87 12.77 -6.01 -7.34
N ASN A 88 12.38 -4.74 -7.32
CA ASN A 88 11.61 -4.14 -6.23
C ASN A 88 10.50 -3.26 -6.80
N SER A 89 9.47 -3.91 -7.33
CA SER A 89 8.19 -3.29 -7.66
C SER A 89 7.62 -2.65 -6.40
N ASP A 90 7.54 -1.31 -6.36
CA ASP A 90 7.24 -0.49 -5.19
C ASP A 90 5.76 -0.47 -4.79
N LEU A 91 5.17 -1.67 -4.71
CA LEU A 91 3.95 -1.92 -3.97
C LEU A 91 4.34 -2.16 -2.52
N SER A 92 4.07 -1.17 -1.67
CA SER A 92 4.34 -1.26 -0.24
C SER A 92 3.03 -1.23 0.54
N VAL A 93 2.88 -2.13 1.50
CA VAL A 93 1.74 -2.11 2.43
C VAL A 93 2.20 -1.46 3.72
N TRP A 94 1.44 -0.48 4.18
CA TRP A 94 1.73 0.29 5.39
C TRP A 94 0.64 0.08 6.42
N CYS A 95 1.05 -0.13 7.67
CA CYS A 95 0.14 -0.10 8.82
C CYS A 95 0.39 1.18 9.63
N ASN A 96 -0.58 2.09 9.66
CA ASN A 96 -0.50 3.33 10.44
C ASN A 96 -0.48 3.10 11.95
N SER A 97 -1.16 2.06 12.45
CA SER A 97 -1.18 1.71 13.88
C SER A 97 0.16 1.15 14.36
N CYS A 98 0.75 0.22 13.60
CA CYS A 98 2.10 -0.30 13.91
C CYS A 98 3.24 0.65 13.49
N ASN A 99 2.95 1.68 12.70
CA ASN A 99 3.94 2.56 12.08
C ASN A 99 5.07 1.78 11.39
N ALA A 100 4.69 0.74 10.62
CA ALA A 100 5.60 -0.23 10.01
C ALA A 100 5.11 -0.64 8.61
N TYR A 101 6.05 -1.03 7.76
CA TYR A 101 5.73 -1.69 6.48
C TYR A 101 5.40 -3.16 6.73
N LEU A 102 4.54 -3.72 5.89
CA LEU A 102 4.14 -5.12 5.92
C LEU A 102 4.66 -5.83 4.67
N ASP A 103 5.25 -7.01 4.87
CA ASP A 103 5.71 -7.85 3.78
C ASP A 103 4.53 -8.65 3.19
N ALA A 104 4.03 -8.18 2.04
CA ALA A 104 2.92 -8.83 1.33
C ALA A 104 3.29 -10.19 0.70
N GLN A 105 4.57 -10.51 0.54
CA GLN A 105 5.00 -11.81 0.03
C GLN A 105 4.84 -12.90 1.11
N VAL A 106 5.14 -12.54 2.36
CA VAL A 106 5.02 -13.45 3.51
C VAL A 106 3.58 -13.48 4.05
N ILE A 107 2.90 -12.34 4.09
CA ILE A 107 1.54 -12.24 4.63
C ILE A 107 0.53 -12.71 3.58
N MET A 108 0.05 -13.95 3.73
CA MET A 108 -0.89 -14.58 2.81
C MET A 108 -2.18 -13.76 2.58
N GLN A 109 -2.68 -13.08 3.60
CA GLN A 109 -3.90 -12.27 3.52
C GLN A 109 -3.75 -11.04 2.61
N LEU A 110 -2.52 -10.58 2.38
CA LEU A 110 -2.23 -9.45 1.49
C LEU A 110 -1.95 -9.90 0.05
N ARG A 111 -1.79 -11.20 -0.20
CA ARG A 111 -1.50 -11.71 -1.55
C ARG A 111 -2.54 -11.25 -2.57
N PRO A 112 -3.86 -11.43 -2.40
CA PRO A 112 -4.83 -11.08 -3.43
C PRO A 112 -4.73 -9.62 -3.88
N VAL A 113 -4.64 -8.69 -2.92
CA VAL A 113 -4.48 -7.27 -3.24
C VAL A 113 -3.14 -6.97 -3.90
N TYR A 114 -2.07 -7.67 -3.49
CA TYR A 114 -0.75 -7.50 -4.07
C TYR A 114 -0.71 -8.02 -5.52
N GLU A 115 -1.32 -9.16 -5.83
CA GLU A 115 -1.38 -9.67 -7.21
C GLU A 115 -2.19 -8.75 -8.10
N THR A 116 -3.38 -8.33 -7.66
CA THR A 116 -4.20 -7.38 -8.41
C THR A 116 -3.45 -6.07 -8.63
N ALA A 117 -2.80 -5.53 -7.60
CA ALA A 117 -2.03 -4.30 -7.74
C ALA A 117 -0.84 -4.46 -8.68
N CYS A 118 -0.17 -5.61 -8.70
CA CYS A 118 0.89 -5.89 -9.66
C CYS A 118 0.37 -5.94 -11.09
N ILE A 119 -0.74 -6.64 -11.32
CA ILE A 119 -1.35 -6.72 -12.65
C ILE A 119 -1.78 -5.33 -13.12
N LEU A 120 -2.41 -4.54 -12.25
CA LEU A 120 -2.84 -3.18 -12.60
C LEU A 120 -1.67 -2.24 -12.85
N LYS A 121 -0.55 -2.39 -12.14
CA LYS A 121 0.61 -1.47 -12.24
C LYS A 121 1.62 -1.87 -13.30
N PHE A 122 1.85 -3.16 -13.48
CA PHE A 122 2.92 -3.71 -14.34
C PHE A 122 2.37 -4.50 -15.54
N GLY A 123 1.07 -4.82 -15.56
CA GLY A 123 0.48 -5.68 -16.59
C GLY A 123 0.84 -7.17 -16.44
N GLU A 124 1.62 -7.54 -15.42
CA GLU A 124 2.09 -8.90 -15.17
C GLU A 124 1.75 -9.34 -13.74
N ALA A 125 1.49 -10.64 -13.56
CA ALA A 125 1.31 -11.21 -12.24
C ALA A 125 2.65 -11.21 -11.47
N PRO A 126 2.64 -11.10 -10.13
CA PRO A 126 3.87 -11.15 -9.35
C PRO A 126 4.59 -12.49 -9.58
N PRO A 127 5.93 -12.52 -9.57
CA PRO A 127 6.67 -13.76 -9.52
C PRO A 127 6.54 -14.35 -8.11
N PHE A 128 5.38 -14.91 -7.77
CA PHE A 128 5.29 -15.72 -6.57
C PHE A 128 6.11 -16.98 -6.83
N HIS A 129 7.19 -17.13 -6.07
CA HIS A 129 7.88 -18.42 -5.99
C HIS A 129 6.90 -19.41 -5.37
N ILE A 130 6.28 -20.21 -6.23
CA ILE A 130 5.62 -21.45 -5.85
C ILE A 130 6.74 -22.34 -5.30
N VAL A 131 6.83 -22.44 -3.97
CA VAL A 131 7.55 -23.53 -3.31
C VAL A 131 6.67 -24.75 -3.23
#